data_AF-A0A7Y2A509-F1
#
_entry.id   AF-A0A7Y2A509-F1
#
_cell.length_a   1.000
_cell.length_b   1.000
_cell.length_c   1.000
_cell.angle_alpha   90.00
_cell.angle_beta   90.00
_cell.angle_gamma   90.00
#
_symmetry.space_group_name_H-M   'P 1'
#
loop_
_entity.id
_entity.type
_entity.pdbx_description
1 polymer ?
#
loop_
_entity_poly.entity_id
_entity_poly.type
_entity_poly.pdbx_seq_one_letter_code
_entity_poly.pdbx_strand_id
1 'polypeptide(L)'
;MRSREQSVLSEVLPADERVIEAVVARYQRVAPAVTRFARKLADNEELQVRLGSHASSSANDVVIDPGVFQAAYARRAPVTPTEVALASALHEVFHLVATDFDDRRPIPPEWQPQAHQEVLQEEEPEHPTADLLVFDDDEDDEPDVIDQLFAGELDDTPAEPEKLVTVLDALNAVAGPAAEAMFLALEDARQEATFFGEYHGAWSVLRDLYLASVPEAMAQSRPLGQFALSCFLMAAGYLDRDTLQRRVEPHVAMALDDAVGFIDQLADTDDPWDVGSLALQLLQVAKLHHVVEEAGVAETKTQSKARMDDERNQIAETVDAVRIISPILKDHESYDETR
;
A
#
# COMPACT_ATOMS: atom_id res chain seq x y z
N MET A 1 28.13 -31.68 39.70
CA MET A 1 27.25 -30.51 39.90
C MET A 1 26.76 -30.06 38.53
N ARG A 2 25.50 -30.36 38.19
CA ARG A 2 24.87 -29.88 36.95
C ARG A 2 24.35 -28.45 37.22
N SER A 3 24.69 -27.50 36.37
CA SER A 3 24.18 -26.13 36.47
C SER A 3 22.67 -26.15 36.33
N ARG A 4 21.97 -25.47 37.24
CA ARG A 4 20.54 -25.62 37.51
C ARG A 4 19.67 -24.69 36.64
N GLU A 5 20.13 -24.35 35.44
CA GLU A 5 19.48 -23.39 34.52
C GLU A 5 19.29 -23.90 33.08
N GLN A 6 19.47 -25.20 32.82
CA GLN A 6 18.98 -25.79 31.57
C GLN A 6 17.64 -26.46 31.87
N SER A 7 16.56 -25.74 31.58
CA SER A 7 15.19 -26.25 31.60
C SER A 7 15.11 -27.52 30.75
N VAL A 8 14.45 -28.56 31.26
CA VAL A 8 14.23 -29.86 30.60
C VAL A 8 13.54 -29.70 29.23
N LEU A 9 12.89 -28.55 28.99
CA LEU A 9 12.28 -28.19 27.70
C LEU A 9 13.30 -27.88 26.59
N SER A 10 14.55 -27.51 26.94
CA SER A 10 15.61 -27.23 25.96
C SER A 10 16.13 -28.46 25.21
N GLU A 11 15.81 -29.67 25.69
CA GLU A 11 16.18 -30.95 25.06
C GLU A 11 15.10 -31.53 24.14
N VAL A 12 13.86 -31.01 24.20
CA VAL A 12 12.68 -31.62 23.55
C VAL A 12 12.20 -30.85 22.32
N LEU A 13 12.41 -29.52 22.26
CA LEU A 13 11.90 -28.69 21.17
C LEU A 13 12.85 -28.68 19.94
N PRO A 14 12.32 -28.68 18.71
CA PRO A 14 13.06 -28.37 17.48
C PRO A 14 13.91 -27.08 17.62
N ALA A 15 15.00 -26.98 16.85
CA ALA A 15 15.90 -25.83 16.94
C ALA A 15 15.19 -24.49 16.71
N ASP A 16 14.22 -24.46 15.80
CA ASP A 16 13.46 -23.25 15.44
C ASP A 16 12.52 -22.80 16.58
N GLU A 17 11.92 -23.73 17.31
CA GLU A 17 11.05 -23.43 18.47
C GLU A 17 11.86 -22.87 19.66
N ARG A 18 13.08 -23.37 19.89
CA ARG A 18 13.97 -22.84 20.95
C ARG A 18 14.45 -21.41 20.65
N VAL A 19 14.58 -21.08 19.37
CA VAL A 19 14.91 -19.72 18.93
C VAL A 19 13.74 -18.79 19.19
N ILE A 20 12.50 -19.21 18.91
CA ILE A 20 11.29 -18.42 19.20
C ILE A 20 11.18 -18.12 20.69
N GLU A 21 11.33 -19.14 21.55
CA GLU A 21 11.35 -18.92 23.00
C GLU A 21 12.41 -17.90 23.42
N ALA A 22 13.59 -17.95 22.80
CA ALA A 22 14.65 -16.99 23.08
C ALA A 22 14.26 -15.57 22.66
N VAL A 23 13.68 -15.36 21.48
CA VAL A 23 13.26 -14.02 21.01
C VAL A 23 12.10 -13.49 21.85
N VAL A 24 11.10 -14.32 22.16
CA VAL A 24 9.96 -13.96 23.03
C VAL A 24 10.44 -13.60 24.45
N ALA A 25 11.37 -14.37 25.01
CA ALA A 25 11.97 -14.06 26.32
C ALA A 25 12.79 -12.77 26.30
N ARG A 26 13.34 -12.36 25.14
CA ARG A 26 13.99 -11.06 24.97
C ARG A 26 12.96 -9.95 24.87
N TYR A 27 11.87 -10.14 24.13
CA TYR A 27 10.75 -9.21 24.08
C TYR A 27 10.21 -8.90 25.48
N GLN A 28 9.99 -9.91 26.32
CA GLN A 28 9.49 -9.71 27.69
C GLN A 28 10.35 -8.75 28.53
N ARG A 29 11.64 -8.62 28.25
CA ARG A 29 12.54 -7.66 28.92
C ARG A 29 12.33 -6.22 28.47
N VAL A 30 11.90 -6.03 27.22
CA VAL A 30 11.66 -4.71 26.62
C VAL A 30 10.18 -4.32 26.58
N ALA A 31 9.27 -5.26 26.85
CA ALA A 31 7.82 -5.03 26.83
C ALA A 31 7.37 -3.78 27.60
N PRO A 32 7.88 -3.47 28.82
CA PRO A 32 7.48 -2.23 29.50
C PRO A 32 7.87 -0.96 28.76
N ALA A 33 8.96 -0.98 27.99
CA ALA A 33 9.35 0.16 27.15
C ALA A 33 8.46 0.28 25.92
N VAL A 34 8.14 -0.85 25.28
CA VAL A 34 7.20 -0.91 24.14
C VAL A 34 5.81 -0.43 24.57
N THR A 35 5.30 -0.82 25.75
CA THR A 35 4.02 -0.32 26.26
C THR A 35 4.05 1.19 26.51
N ARG A 36 5.10 1.73 27.12
CA ARG A 36 5.21 3.19 27.31
C ARG A 36 5.25 3.93 25.98
N PHE A 37 5.94 3.35 24.99
CA PHE A 37 6.00 3.87 23.65
C PHE A 37 4.59 3.90 23.01
N ALA A 38 3.87 2.77 23.02
CA ALA A 38 2.52 2.64 22.49
C ALA A 38 1.53 3.65 23.11
N ARG A 39 1.59 3.82 24.44
CA ARG A 39 0.75 4.79 25.17
C ARG A 39 1.00 6.23 24.73
N LYS A 40 2.27 6.59 24.50
CA LYS A 40 2.65 7.92 24.02
C LYS A 40 2.17 8.12 22.59
N LEU A 41 2.31 7.11 21.73
CA LEU A 41 1.88 7.16 20.34
C LEU A 41 0.35 7.31 20.22
N ALA A 42 -0.41 6.55 21.00
CA ALA A 42 -1.88 6.55 21.01
C ALA A 42 -2.51 7.69 21.85
N ASP A 43 -1.70 8.51 22.52
CA ASP A 43 -2.14 9.44 23.58
C ASP A 43 -3.11 8.80 24.59
N ASN A 44 -2.81 7.57 25.01
CA ASN A 44 -3.64 6.79 25.93
C ASN A 44 -2.81 6.12 27.03
N GLU A 45 -2.90 6.61 28.26
CA GLU A 45 -2.16 6.08 29.40
C GLU A 45 -2.61 4.68 29.85
N GLU A 46 -3.83 4.26 29.53
CA GLU A 46 -4.41 2.97 29.95
C GLU A 46 -4.04 1.83 28.98
N LEU A 47 -3.56 2.17 27.78
CA LEU A 47 -3.24 1.19 26.73
C LEU A 47 -2.26 0.12 27.22
N GLN A 48 -2.62 -1.14 26.99
CA GLN A 48 -1.78 -2.30 27.27
C GLN A 48 -1.20 -2.86 25.98
N VAL A 49 -0.01 -3.44 26.07
CA VAL A 49 0.59 -4.20 24.98
C VAL A 49 0.88 -5.61 25.49
N ARG A 50 0.32 -6.62 24.84
CA ARG A 50 0.50 -8.03 25.21
C ARG A 50 0.79 -8.90 23.99
N LEU A 51 1.25 -10.11 24.25
CA LEU A 51 1.35 -11.14 23.22
C LEU A 51 0.05 -11.94 23.16
N GLY A 52 -0.37 -12.32 21.96
CA GLY A 52 -1.52 -13.19 21.73
C GLY A 52 -1.35 -14.04 20.48
N SER A 53 -2.20 -15.04 20.28
CA SER A 53 -2.14 -15.91 19.11
C SER A 53 -2.54 -15.23 17.81
N HIS A 54 -3.20 -14.07 17.90
CA HIS A 54 -3.65 -13.26 16.78
C HIS A 54 -3.37 -11.81 17.17
N ALA A 55 -2.89 -11.03 16.21
CA ALA A 55 -2.73 -9.62 16.42
C ALA A 55 -4.11 -8.93 16.41
N SER A 56 -4.26 -7.88 17.22
CA SER A 56 -5.50 -7.11 17.29
C SER A 56 -5.23 -5.77 17.95
N SER A 57 -6.04 -4.77 17.65
CA SER A 57 -5.98 -3.46 18.30
C SER A 57 -7.36 -3.06 18.79
N SER A 58 -7.41 -2.47 19.97
CA SER A 58 -8.61 -1.85 20.53
C SER A 58 -8.21 -0.56 21.21
N ALA A 59 -9.20 0.22 21.64
CA ALA A 59 -8.95 1.49 22.31
C ALA A 59 -7.94 1.40 23.47
N ASN A 60 -7.87 0.26 24.19
CA ASN A 60 -7.00 0.11 25.38
C ASN A 60 -6.07 -1.11 25.34
N ASP A 61 -6.00 -1.86 24.24
CA ASP A 61 -5.22 -3.10 24.20
C ASP A 61 -4.68 -3.35 22.79
N VAL A 62 -3.38 -3.60 22.70
CA VAL A 62 -2.66 -3.98 21.49
C VAL A 62 -2.09 -5.37 21.70
N VAL A 63 -2.45 -6.28 20.81
CA VAL A 63 -2.02 -7.66 20.83
C VAL A 63 -1.04 -7.88 19.69
N ILE A 64 0.19 -8.26 20.03
CA ILE A 64 1.23 -8.61 19.08
C ILE A 64 1.23 -10.12 18.89
N ASP A 65 1.18 -10.58 17.64
CA ASP A 65 1.38 -11.99 17.30
C ASP A 65 2.88 -12.35 17.37
N PRO A 66 3.30 -13.32 18.20
CA PRO A 66 4.68 -13.79 18.23
C PRO A 66 5.23 -14.27 16.88
N GLY A 67 4.35 -14.62 15.92
CA GLY A 67 4.71 -14.98 14.55
C GLY A 67 5.56 -13.91 13.85
N VAL A 68 5.36 -12.61 14.15
CA VAL A 68 6.15 -11.53 13.55
C VAL A 68 7.63 -11.60 13.95
N PHE A 69 7.92 -12.00 15.18
CA PHE A 69 9.29 -12.20 15.65
C PHE A 69 9.96 -13.38 14.94
N GLN A 70 9.19 -14.45 14.69
CA GLN A 70 9.68 -15.62 13.98
C GLN A 70 10.00 -15.27 12.52
N ALA A 71 9.08 -14.58 11.85
CA ALA A 71 9.25 -14.13 10.47
C ALA A 71 10.49 -13.23 10.34
N ALA A 72 10.68 -12.28 11.26
CA ALA A 72 11.84 -11.40 11.28
C ALA A 72 13.15 -12.18 11.52
N TYR A 73 13.17 -13.07 12.51
CA TYR A 73 14.37 -13.83 12.85
C TYR A 73 14.82 -14.78 11.72
N ALA A 74 13.86 -15.38 11.00
CA ALA A 74 14.12 -16.33 9.92
C ALA A 74 14.96 -15.74 8.76
N ARG A 75 15.00 -14.40 8.64
CA ARG A 75 15.70 -13.67 7.58
C ARG A 75 17.22 -13.68 7.71
N ARG A 76 17.75 -14.10 8.87
CA ARG A 76 19.20 -14.21 9.13
C ARG A 76 19.98 -12.92 8.84
N ALA A 77 19.33 -11.78 9.05
CA ALA A 77 19.94 -10.46 8.96
C ALA A 77 21.06 -10.30 10.01
N PRO A 78 22.03 -9.39 9.80
CA PRO A 78 23.17 -9.18 10.71
C PRO A 78 22.79 -8.40 11.98
N VAL A 79 21.73 -8.83 12.66
CA VAL A 79 21.15 -8.20 13.86
C VAL A 79 21.02 -9.22 15.00
N THR A 80 21.04 -8.73 16.24
CA THR A 80 20.92 -9.57 17.43
C THR A 80 19.47 -9.95 17.70
N PRO A 81 19.21 -11.07 18.40
CA PRO A 81 17.84 -11.45 18.78
C PRO A 81 17.10 -10.39 19.62
N THR A 82 17.84 -9.53 20.34
CA THR A 82 17.23 -8.45 21.14
C THR A 82 16.81 -7.27 20.26
N GLU A 83 17.61 -6.94 19.24
CA GLU A 83 17.27 -5.94 18.23
C GLU A 83 16.06 -6.40 17.40
N VAL A 84 16.03 -7.67 16.97
CA VAL A 84 14.86 -8.25 16.28
C VAL A 84 13.59 -8.11 17.14
N ALA A 85 13.64 -8.56 18.40
CA ALA A 85 12.49 -8.49 19.29
C ALA A 85 11.98 -7.04 19.49
N LEU A 86 12.90 -6.08 19.63
CA LEU A 86 12.52 -4.67 19.84
C LEU A 86 11.99 -4.03 18.56
N ALA A 87 12.71 -4.16 17.43
CA ALA A 87 12.33 -3.54 16.17
C ALA A 87 11.00 -4.09 15.65
N SER A 88 10.80 -5.41 15.67
CA SER A 88 9.52 -6.02 15.25
C SER A 88 8.37 -5.65 16.17
N ALA A 89 8.59 -5.53 17.49
CA ALA A 89 7.52 -5.12 18.41
C ALA A 89 7.15 -3.64 18.23
N LEU A 90 8.12 -2.77 17.99
CA LEU A 90 7.85 -1.35 17.71
C LEU A 90 7.11 -1.22 16.38
N HIS A 91 7.61 -1.89 15.34
CA HIS A 91 7.00 -1.95 14.01
C HIS A 91 5.53 -2.37 14.10
N GLU A 92 5.24 -3.48 14.76
CA GLU A 92 3.87 -3.94 14.94
C GLU A 92 2.99 -2.94 15.72
N VAL A 93 3.49 -2.39 16.82
CA VAL A 93 2.75 -1.40 17.61
C VAL A 93 2.45 -0.15 16.79
N PHE A 94 3.38 0.31 15.95
CA PHE A 94 3.14 1.45 15.08
C PHE A 94 1.93 1.20 14.20
N HIS A 95 1.93 0.10 13.46
CA HIS A 95 0.87 -0.17 12.52
C HIS A 95 -0.48 -0.43 13.21
N LEU A 96 -0.49 -1.13 14.34
CA LEU A 96 -1.73 -1.39 15.09
C LEU A 96 -2.34 -0.14 15.76
N VAL A 97 -1.53 0.87 16.04
CA VAL A 97 -2.00 2.12 16.67
C VAL A 97 -2.29 3.20 15.63
N ALA A 98 -1.47 3.31 14.59
CA ALA A 98 -1.54 4.40 13.61
C ALA A 98 -2.49 4.12 12.45
N THR A 99 -2.79 2.85 12.15
CA THR A 99 -3.62 2.49 11.00
C THR A 99 -5.09 2.71 11.30
N ASP A 100 -5.67 3.76 10.70
CA ASP A 100 -7.10 4.01 10.72
C ASP A 100 -7.63 4.25 9.30
N PHE A 101 -8.34 3.26 8.77
CA PHE A 101 -9.01 3.33 7.47
C PHE A 101 -10.53 3.45 7.59
N ASP A 102 -11.07 3.79 8.78
CA ASP A 102 -12.51 3.93 8.98
C ASP A 102 -13.12 5.17 8.35
N ASP A 103 -12.30 6.17 8.06
CA ASP A 103 -12.81 7.44 7.58
C ASP A 103 -13.59 7.27 6.27
N ARG A 104 -14.83 7.77 6.27
CA ARG A 104 -15.78 7.56 5.18
C ARG A 104 -16.00 8.85 4.41
N ARG A 105 -15.65 8.84 3.13
CA ARG A 105 -15.76 9.99 2.23
C ARG A 105 -16.44 9.60 0.92
N PRO A 106 -16.96 10.57 0.16
CA PRO A 106 -17.28 10.33 -1.25
C PRO A 106 -16.00 9.98 -2.03
N ILE A 107 -16.13 9.17 -3.07
CA ILE A 107 -15.00 8.84 -3.95
C ILE A 107 -14.57 10.12 -4.69
N PRO A 108 -13.28 10.51 -4.62
CA PRO A 108 -12.77 11.68 -5.32
C PRO A 108 -13.08 11.63 -6.83
N PRO A 109 -13.56 12.72 -7.44
CA PRO A 109 -13.87 12.75 -8.89
C PRO A 109 -12.69 12.33 -9.77
N GLU A 110 -11.46 12.69 -9.38
CA GLU A 110 -10.22 12.35 -10.06
C GLU A 110 -9.93 10.84 -10.11
N TRP A 111 -10.53 10.04 -9.23
CA TRP A 111 -10.40 8.58 -9.26
C TRP A 111 -11.33 7.95 -10.28
N GLN A 112 -12.32 8.69 -10.77
CA GLN A 112 -13.30 8.13 -11.69
C GLN A 112 -12.69 7.96 -13.08
N PRO A 113 -12.88 6.80 -13.73
CA PRO A 113 -12.27 6.51 -15.04
C PRO A 113 -12.58 7.53 -16.15
N GLN A 114 -13.67 8.28 -16.02
CA GLN A 114 -14.10 9.30 -16.98
C GLN A 114 -13.26 10.58 -16.91
N ALA A 115 -12.78 10.98 -15.73
CA ALA A 115 -11.95 12.17 -15.55
C ALA A 115 -10.60 12.07 -16.30
N HIS A 116 -10.06 10.84 -16.44
CA HIS A 116 -8.81 10.60 -17.17
C HIS A 116 -8.94 10.59 -18.70
N GLN A 117 -10.15 10.52 -19.26
CA GLN A 117 -10.35 10.62 -20.72
C GLN A 117 -10.43 12.07 -21.21
N GLU A 118 -10.88 13.00 -20.37
CA GLU A 118 -11.02 14.41 -20.75
C GLU A 118 -9.68 15.15 -20.77
N VAL A 119 -8.74 14.82 -19.86
CA VAL A 119 -7.42 15.46 -19.81
C VAL A 119 -6.57 15.16 -21.06
N LEU A 120 -6.84 14.07 -21.78
CA LEU A 120 -6.16 13.75 -23.04
C LEU A 120 -6.81 14.39 -24.28
N GLN A 121 -7.97 15.03 -24.14
CA GLN A 121 -8.67 15.70 -25.26
C GLN A 121 -8.46 17.21 -25.27
N GLU A 122 -8.01 17.83 -24.17
CA GLU A 122 -7.81 19.28 -24.10
C GLU A 122 -6.51 19.79 -24.74
N GLU A 123 -5.61 18.91 -25.20
CA GLU A 123 -4.37 19.29 -25.92
C GLU A 123 -4.46 19.19 -27.46
N GLU A 124 -5.66 19.15 -28.06
CA GLU A 124 -5.79 19.42 -29.49
C GLU A 124 -5.99 20.93 -29.72
N PRO A 125 -5.02 21.67 -30.30
CA PRO A 125 -5.24 23.07 -30.61
C PRO A 125 -6.34 23.16 -31.66
N GLU A 126 -7.44 23.83 -31.33
CA GLU A 126 -8.50 24.18 -32.27
C GLU A 126 -7.87 24.84 -33.52
N HIS A 127 -7.81 24.08 -34.61
CA HIS A 127 -7.52 24.64 -35.92
C HIS A 127 -8.74 25.47 -36.34
N PRO A 128 -8.60 26.78 -36.60
CA PRO A 128 -9.69 27.55 -37.16
C PRO A 128 -9.91 27.06 -38.59
N THR A 129 -11.07 26.45 -38.84
CA THR A 129 -11.52 26.13 -40.19
C THR A 129 -11.80 27.44 -40.92
N ALA A 130 -10.84 27.81 -41.77
CA ALA A 130 -10.94 28.97 -42.63
C ALA A 130 -12.04 28.76 -43.69
N ASP A 131 -12.89 29.79 -43.78
CA ASP A 131 -13.86 30.09 -44.83
C ASP A 131 -13.55 29.50 -46.21
N LEU A 132 -14.51 28.72 -46.72
CA LEU A 132 -14.68 28.51 -48.16
C LEU A 132 -16.11 28.08 -48.45
N LEU A 133 -17.05 29.02 -48.32
CA LEU A 133 -18.36 28.92 -48.96
C LEU A 133 -18.43 29.96 -50.08
N VAL A 134 -18.32 29.43 -51.30
CA VAL A 134 -18.64 30.12 -52.55
C VAL A 134 -20.14 30.37 -52.54
N PHE A 135 -20.51 31.66 -52.61
CA PHE A 135 -21.89 32.09 -52.84
C PHE A 135 -22.32 31.64 -54.23
N ASP A 136 -23.33 30.78 -54.30
CA ASP A 136 -24.21 30.70 -55.45
C ASP A 136 -25.64 30.99 -54.98
N ASP A 137 -26.24 31.90 -55.73
CA ASP A 137 -27.56 32.52 -55.65
C ASP A 137 -28.63 31.46 -55.92
N ASP A 138 -29.66 31.35 -55.08
CA ASP A 138 -31.05 31.07 -55.49
C ASP A 138 -32.01 31.17 -54.28
N GLU A 139 -33.08 31.94 -54.50
CA GLU A 139 -34.21 32.21 -53.62
C GLU A 139 -35.05 30.93 -53.36
N ASP A 140 -35.52 30.71 -52.12
CA ASP A 140 -36.90 30.30 -51.79
C ASP A 140 -37.12 30.01 -50.28
N ASP A 141 -38.33 30.34 -49.82
CA ASP A 141 -38.89 30.34 -48.46
C ASP A 141 -38.69 29.08 -47.57
N GLU A 142 -38.30 29.24 -46.29
CA GLU A 142 -38.86 28.49 -45.12
C GLU A 142 -38.66 29.26 -43.79
N PRO A 143 -39.58 29.17 -42.80
CA PRO A 143 -39.51 29.95 -41.56
C PRO A 143 -38.69 29.29 -40.44
N ASP A 144 -37.98 30.14 -39.70
CA ASP A 144 -37.35 30.02 -38.37
C ASP A 144 -37.44 28.65 -37.63
N VAL A 145 -36.34 27.89 -37.66
CA VAL A 145 -36.10 26.68 -36.84
C VAL A 145 -35.21 26.98 -35.61
N ILE A 146 -34.90 28.25 -35.33
CA ILE A 146 -33.86 28.61 -34.33
C ILE A 146 -34.38 28.66 -32.87
N ASP A 147 -35.68 28.52 -32.63
CA ASP A 147 -36.25 28.57 -31.27
C ASP A 147 -36.37 27.22 -30.54
N GLN A 148 -35.89 26.10 -31.11
CA GLN A 148 -35.96 24.77 -30.46
C GLN A 148 -34.63 24.25 -29.89
N LEU A 149 -33.52 24.98 -30.00
CA LEU A 149 -32.20 24.50 -29.54
C LEU A 149 -31.83 24.86 -28.09
N PHE A 150 -32.67 25.60 -27.37
CA PHE A 150 -32.42 25.99 -25.96
C PHE A 150 -33.49 25.53 -24.96
N ALA A 151 -34.34 24.57 -25.34
CA ALA A 151 -35.21 23.87 -24.40
C ALA A 151 -34.50 22.62 -23.83
N GLY A 152 -33.29 22.80 -23.31
CA GLY A 152 -32.68 21.81 -22.42
C GLY A 152 -33.36 21.93 -21.08
N GLU A 153 -34.29 21.02 -20.77
CA GLU A 153 -34.76 20.78 -19.41
C GLU A 153 -33.52 20.63 -18.53
N LEU A 154 -33.31 21.57 -17.60
CA LEU A 154 -32.46 21.33 -16.45
C LEU A 154 -33.12 20.17 -15.72
N ASP A 155 -32.57 18.97 -15.91
CA ASP A 155 -32.93 17.77 -15.19
C ASP A 155 -32.65 18.04 -13.70
N ASP A 156 -33.66 18.54 -13.00
CA ASP A 156 -33.68 18.81 -11.56
C ASP A 156 -33.91 17.48 -10.81
N THR A 157 -33.31 16.38 -11.30
CA THR A 157 -33.20 15.16 -10.52
C THR A 157 -32.34 15.47 -9.32
N PRO A 158 -32.83 15.26 -8.08
CA PRO A 158 -31.99 15.39 -6.90
C PRO A 158 -30.82 14.44 -7.08
N ALA A 159 -29.60 14.99 -7.14
CA ALA A 159 -28.38 14.19 -7.15
C ALA A 159 -28.50 13.17 -6.03
N GLU A 160 -28.38 11.88 -6.36
CA GLU A 160 -28.39 10.82 -5.36
C GLU A 160 -27.32 11.16 -4.31
N PRO A 161 -27.61 11.01 -3.00
CA PRO A 161 -26.65 11.36 -1.97
C PRO A 161 -25.35 10.58 -2.22
N GLU A 162 -24.23 11.31 -2.32
CA GLU A 162 -22.92 10.71 -2.58
C GLU A 162 -22.64 9.61 -1.54
N LYS A 163 -22.37 8.40 -2.04
CA LYS A 163 -22.17 7.23 -1.18
C LYS A 163 -20.83 7.38 -0.44
N LEU A 164 -20.89 7.50 0.89
CA LEU A 164 -19.72 7.50 1.75
C LEU A 164 -19.15 6.08 1.90
N VAL A 165 -17.88 5.90 1.56
CA VAL A 165 -17.17 4.62 1.59
C VAL A 165 -15.81 4.78 2.27
N THR A 166 -15.22 3.69 2.75
CA THR A 166 -13.83 3.69 3.26
C THR A 166 -12.84 3.82 2.09
N VAL A 167 -11.59 4.19 2.38
CA VAL A 167 -10.54 4.29 1.36
C VAL A 167 -10.29 2.94 0.66
N LEU A 168 -10.31 1.83 1.41
CA LEU A 168 -10.11 0.50 0.87
C LEU A 168 -11.27 0.07 -0.04
N ASP A 169 -12.51 0.29 0.39
CA ASP A 169 -13.70 0.06 -0.44
C ASP A 169 -13.67 0.89 -1.74
N ALA A 170 -13.26 2.15 -1.64
CA ALA A 170 -13.16 3.07 -2.77
C ALA A 170 -12.11 2.59 -3.79
N LEU A 171 -10.90 2.23 -3.33
CA LEU A 171 -9.82 1.76 -4.19
C LEU A 171 -10.19 0.45 -4.90
N ASN A 172 -10.79 -0.49 -4.18
CA ASN A 172 -11.24 -1.75 -4.75
C ASN A 172 -12.36 -1.52 -5.79
N ALA A 173 -13.29 -0.60 -5.53
CA ALA A 173 -14.34 -0.24 -6.49
C ALA A 173 -13.80 0.45 -7.76
N VAL A 174 -12.77 1.31 -7.62
CA VAL A 174 -12.24 2.12 -8.73
C VAL A 174 -11.27 1.33 -9.60
N ALA A 175 -10.28 0.67 -8.99
CA ALA A 175 -9.15 0.08 -9.69
C ALA A 175 -8.88 -1.38 -9.30
N GLY A 176 -9.72 -1.96 -8.46
CA GLY A 176 -9.66 -3.37 -8.08
C GLY A 176 -8.61 -3.69 -7.01
N PRO A 177 -8.42 -4.98 -6.72
CA PRO A 177 -7.59 -5.43 -5.60
C PRO A 177 -6.09 -5.10 -5.72
N ALA A 178 -5.59 -4.85 -6.93
CA ALA A 178 -4.21 -4.39 -7.12
C ALA A 178 -3.98 -2.98 -6.56
N ALA A 179 -4.99 -2.10 -6.63
CA ALA A 179 -4.92 -0.75 -6.06
C ALA A 179 -4.90 -0.79 -4.54
N GLU A 180 -5.73 -1.66 -3.95
CA GLU A 180 -5.71 -1.94 -2.52
C GLU A 180 -4.33 -2.44 -2.06
N ALA A 181 -3.76 -3.42 -2.76
CA ALA A 181 -2.44 -3.96 -2.41
C ALA A 181 -1.32 -2.93 -2.55
N MET A 182 -1.35 -2.11 -3.61
CA MET A 182 -0.38 -1.01 -3.79
C MET A 182 -0.53 0.04 -2.69
N PHE A 183 -1.76 0.45 -2.36
CA PHE A 183 -2.05 1.38 -1.29
C PHE A 183 -1.52 0.87 0.06
N LEU A 184 -1.82 -0.38 0.43
CA LEU A 184 -1.35 -0.96 1.70
C LEU A 184 0.17 -1.01 1.77
N ALA A 185 0.86 -1.26 0.65
CA ALA A 185 2.33 -1.22 0.62
C ALA A 185 2.85 0.22 0.83
N LEU A 186 2.26 1.21 0.17
CA LEU A 186 2.70 2.61 0.28
C LEU A 186 2.39 3.22 1.64
N GLU A 187 1.21 2.94 2.20
CA GLU A 187 0.83 3.43 3.52
C GLU A 187 1.72 2.82 4.61
N ASP A 188 2.04 1.53 4.50
CA ASP A 188 3.02 0.86 5.37
C ASP A 188 4.39 1.56 5.29
N ALA A 189 4.90 1.79 4.07
CA ALA A 189 6.16 2.50 3.87
C ALA A 189 6.16 3.93 4.41
N ARG A 190 5.06 4.67 4.24
CA ARG A 190 4.90 6.04 4.72
C ARG A 190 4.86 6.09 6.25
N GLN A 191 4.09 5.20 6.88
CA GLN A 191 4.05 5.06 8.33
C GLN A 191 5.45 4.71 8.86
N GLU A 192 6.16 3.78 8.23
CA GLU A 192 7.52 3.45 8.62
C GLU A 192 8.47 4.65 8.51
N ALA A 193 8.47 5.38 7.39
CA ALA A 193 9.30 6.57 7.22
C ALA A 193 9.01 7.65 8.27
N THR A 194 7.72 7.92 8.51
CA THR A 194 7.26 8.95 9.44
C THR A 194 7.62 8.60 10.87
N PHE A 195 7.30 7.38 11.31
CA PHE A 195 7.39 7.01 12.70
C PHE A 195 8.78 6.51 13.10
N PHE A 196 9.50 5.81 12.23
CA PHE A 196 10.87 5.40 12.52
C PHE A 196 11.91 6.49 12.25
N GLY A 197 11.53 7.61 11.61
CA GLY A 197 12.39 8.76 11.40
C GLY A 197 13.05 9.29 12.69
N GLU A 198 12.33 9.26 13.81
CA GLU A 198 12.86 9.66 15.13
C GLU A 198 13.69 8.56 15.82
N TYR A 199 13.58 7.31 15.36
CA TYR A 199 14.15 6.11 15.97
C TYR A 199 15.15 5.41 15.04
N HIS A 200 16.17 6.15 14.58
CA HIS A 200 17.18 5.65 13.62
C HIS A 200 17.80 4.29 13.95
N GLY A 201 17.96 3.95 15.24
CA GLY A 201 18.47 2.64 15.65
C GLY A 201 17.51 1.49 15.31
N ALA A 202 16.22 1.66 15.58
CA ALA A 202 15.21 0.66 15.23
C ALA A 202 14.97 0.63 13.72
N TRP A 203 14.98 1.80 13.06
CA TRP A 203 14.94 1.90 11.59
C TRP A 203 16.09 1.13 10.93
N SER A 204 17.32 1.28 11.43
CA SER A 204 18.49 0.57 10.88
C SER A 204 18.35 -0.95 11.01
N VAL A 205 17.78 -1.44 12.12
CA VAL A 205 17.53 -2.88 12.32
C VAL A 205 16.45 -3.36 11.34
N LEU A 206 15.37 -2.60 11.18
CA LEU A 206 14.29 -2.93 10.24
C LEU A 206 14.81 -2.95 8.79
N ARG A 207 15.64 -1.97 8.42
CA ARG A 207 16.35 -1.95 7.14
C ARG A 207 17.19 -3.21 6.95
N ASP A 208 18.02 -3.59 7.92
CA ASP A 208 18.87 -4.77 7.80
C ASP A 208 18.03 -6.07 7.66
N LEU A 209 16.88 -6.13 8.35
CA LEU A 209 15.91 -7.21 8.21
C LEU A 209 15.28 -7.25 6.82
N TYR A 210 14.93 -6.11 6.23
CA TYR A 210 14.31 -6.02 4.92
C TYR A 210 15.33 -6.35 3.82
N LEU A 211 16.51 -5.72 3.87
CA LEU A 211 17.57 -5.94 2.88
C LEU A 211 18.08 -7.38 2.83
N ALA A 212 17.96 -8.14 3.91
CA ALA A 212 18.27 -9.57 3.91
C ALA A 212 17.30 -10.39 3.03
N SER A 213 16.03 -9.97 2.92
CA SER A 213 15.00 -10.65 2.12
C SER A 213 14.91 -10.15 0.68
N VAL A 214 15.29 -8.90 0.41
CA VAL A 214 15.14 -8.26 -0.92
C VAL A 214 15.70 -9.09 -2.09
N PRO A 215 16.91 -9.70 -2.02
CA PRO A 215 17.44 -10.44 -3.16
C PRO A 215 16.58 -11.64 -3.58
N GLU A 216 16.08 -12.40 -2.60
CA GLU A 216 15.23 -13.55 -2.87
C GLU A 216 13.85 -13.13 -3.37
N ALA A 217 13.24 -12.13 -2.70
CA ALA A 217 11.96 -11.57 -3.12
C ALA A 217 12.03 -11.07 -4.57
N MET A 218 12.97 -10.17 -4.89
CA MET A 218 13.12 -9.64 -6.25
C MET A 218 13.34 -10.72 -7.31
N ALA A 219 14.14 -11.75 -7.00
CA ALA A 219 14.43 -12.83 -7.94
C ALA A 219 13.23 -13.72 -8.25
N GLN A 220 12.29 -13.85 -7.32
CA GLN A 220 11.06 -14.64 -7.48
C GLN A 220 9.89 -13.81 -8.02
N SER A 221 10.05 -12.49 -8.08
CA SER A 221 8.98 -11.55 -8.40
C SER A 221 8.85 -11.31 -9.89
N ARG A 222 7.60 -11.26 -10.33
CA ARG A 222 7.20 -10.75 -11.64
C ARG A 222 7.35 -9.22 -11.69
N PRO A 223 7.34 -8.59 -12.89
CA PRO A 223 7.57 -7.15 -13.03
C PRO A 223 6.73 -6.26 -12.10
N LEU A 224 5.44 -6.52 -11.97
CA LEU A 224 4.56 -5.73 -11.09
C LEU A 224 4.95 -5.85 -9.60
N GLY A 225 5.33 -7.05 -9.16
CA GLY A 225 5.87 -7.24 -7.82
C GLY A 225 7.19 -6.51 -7.60
N GLN A 226 8.11 -6.58 -8.58
CA GLN A 226 9.39 -5.83 -8.53
C GLN A 226 9.16 -4.32 -8.45
N PHE A 227 8.20 -3.79 -9.21
CA PHE A 227 7.82 -2.38 -9.21
C PHE A 227 7.25 -1.97 -7.85
N ALA A 228 6.27 -2.71 -7.33
CA ALA A 228 5.64 -2.39 -6.05
C ALA A 228 6.62 -2.46 -4.87
N LEU A 229 7.46 -3.51 -4.81
CA LEU A 229 8.49 -3.62 -3.78
C LEU A 229 9.55 -2.53 -3.90
N SER A 230 9.89 -2.10 -5.12
CA SER A 230 10.78 -0.96 -5.32
C SER A 230 10.14 0.34 -4.81
N CYS A 231 8.85 0.57 -5.09
CA CYS A 231 8.11 1.72 -4.56
C CYS A 231 8.09 1.72 -3.03
N PHE A 232 7.77 0.58 -2.41
CA PHE A 232 7.84 0.39 -0.96
C PHE A 232 9.21 0.75 -0.37
N LEU A 233 10.29 0.21 -0.95
CA LEU A 233 11.65 0.43 -0.45
C LEU A 233 12.13 1.87 -0.63
N MET A 234 11.70 2.57 -1.69
CA MET A 234 12.00 3.99 -1.89
C MET A 234 11.19 4.87 -0.95
N ALA A 235 9.88 4.65 -0.86
CA ALA A 235 8.96 5.37 0.01
C ALA A 235 9.40 5.34 1.48
N ALA A 236 9.83 4.17 1.97
CA ALA A 236 10.32 4.00 3.33
C ALA A 236 11.79 4.46 3.52
N GLY A 237 12.46 4.87 2.44
CA GLY A 237 13.84 5.36 2.45
C GLY A 237 14.91 4.27 2.63
N TYR A 238 14.58 2.99 2.43
CA TYR A 238 15.52 1.88 2.63
C TYR A 238 16.54 1.73 1.50
N LEU A 239 16.12 1.96 0.26
CA LEU A 239 16.98 1.93 -0.92
C LEU A 239 16.67 3.11 -1.84
N ASP A 240 17.72 3.66 -2.45
CA ASP A 240 17.57 4.66 -3.49
C ASP A 240 17.18 4.03 -4.85
N ARG A 241 16.61 4.88 -5.71
CA ARG A 241 16.21 4.53 -7.08
C ARG A 241 17.35 3.89 -7.86
N ASP A 242 18.54 4.49 -7.84
CA ASP A 242 19.69 4.05 -8.62
C ASP A 242 20.13 2.62 -8.23
N THR A 243 19.99 2.25 -6.96
CA THR A 243 20.28 0.91 -6.45
C THR A 243 19.23 -0.10 -6.89
N LEU A 244 17.95 0.30 -6.91
CA LEU A 244 16.84 -0.54 -7.33
C LEU A 244 16.82 -0.78 -8.84
N GLN A 245 17.05 0.25 -9.66
CA GLN A 245 17.09 0.13 -11.13
C GLN A 245 18.12 -0.90 -11.63
N ARG A 246 19.20 -1.13 -10.87
CA ARG A 246 20.21 -2.14 -11.20
C ARG A 246 19.79 -3.58 -10.85
N ARG A 247 18.68 -3.76 -10.16
CA ARG A 247 18.21 -5.05 -9.61
C ARG A 247 16.92 -5.56 -10.25
N VAL A 248 16.23 -4.71 -11.00
CA VAL A 248 14.93 -5.01 -11.62
C VAL A 248 15.05 -5.14 -13.14
N GLU A 249 13.98 -5.60 -13.78
CA GLU A 249 13.91 -5.65 -15.24
C GLU A 249 13.96 -4.25 -15.88
N PRO A 250 14.48 -4.10 -17.12
CA PRO A 250 14.69 -2.78 -17.73
C PRO A 250 13.44 -1.90 -17.85
N HIS A 251 12.28 -2.48 -18.18
CA HIS A 251 11.03 -1.72 -18.28
C HIS A 251 10.49 -1.32 -16.90
N VAL A 252 10.72 -2.15 -15.86
CA VAL A 252 10.47 -1.76 -14.46
C VAL A 252 11.37 -0.59 -14.07
N ALA A 253 12.66 -0.64 -14.41
CA ALA A 253 13.59 0.46 -14.12
C ALA A 253 13.16 1.80 -14.73
N MET A 254 12.59 1.78 -15.94
CA MET A 254 11.98 2.96 -16.58
C MET A 254 10.73 3.43 -15.84
N ALA A 255 9.85 2.50 -15.46
CA ALA A 255 8.68 2.83 -14.63
C ALA A 255 9.09 3.49 -13.30
N LEU A 256 10.21 3.06 -12.70
CA LEU A 256 10.73 3.68 -11.49
C LEU A 256 11.20 5.13 -11.69
N ASP A 257 11.71 5.50 -12.86
CA ASP A 257 12.09 6.89 -13.13
C ASP A 257 10.87 7.82 -13.10
N ASP A 258 9.75 7.38 -13.69
CA ASP A 258 8.51 8.15 -13.71
C ASP A 258 7.76 8.11 -12.37
N ALA A 259 8.04 7.10 -11.53
CA ALA A 259 7.45 6.95 -10.20
C ALA A 259 8.03 7.92 -9.15
N VAL A 260 9.27 8.41 -9.32
CA VAL A 260 9.98 9.19 -8.29
C VAL A 260 9.17 10.39 -7.81
N GLY A 261 8.57 11.15 -8.73
CA GLY A 261 7.81 12.34 -8.37
C GLY A 261 6.59 12.04 -7.50
N PHE A 262 5.99 10.86 -7.63
CA PHE A 262 4.88 10.40 -6.79
C PHE A 262 5.36 9.87 -5.44
N ILE A 263 6.52 9.22 -5.42
CA ILE A 263 7.12 8.71 -4.18
C ILE A 263 7.61 9.86 -3.30
N ASP A 264 8.22 10.90 -3.88
CA ASP A 264 8.67 12.07 -3.13
C ASP A 264 7.49 12.79 -2.47
N GLN A 265 6.32 12.84 -3.12
CA GLN A 265 5.09 13.41 -2.55
C GLN A 265 4.58 12.61 -1.35
N LEU A 266 4.79 11.30 -1.30
CA LEU A 266 4.29 10.44 -0.22
C LEU A 266 4.84 10.84 1.15
N ALA A 267 6.08 11.35 1.19
CA ALA A 267 6.72 11.79 2.43
C ALA A 267 6.05 13.02 3.08
N ASP A 268 5.36 13.83 2.27
CA ASP A 268 4.67 15.04 2.71
C ASP A 268 3.16 14.81 2.95
N THR A 269 2.69 13.58 2.77
CA THR A 269 1.28 13.20 2.89
C THR A 269 0.98 12.61 4.27
N ASP A 270 -0.10 13.09 4.90
CA ASP A 270 -0.61 12.55 6.16
C ASP A 270 -1.96 11.82 6.03
N ASP A 271 -2.70 12.06 4.95
CA ASP A 271 -4.05 11.53 4.75
C ASP A 271 -4.02 10.22 3.93
N PRO A 272 -4.60 9.11 4.44
CA PRO A 272 -4.73 7.86 3.68
C PRO A 272 -5.41 8.01 2.31
N TRP A 273 -6.33 8.97 2.15
CA TRP A 273 -6.97 9.21 0.84
C TRP A 273 -5.98 9.78 -0.18
N ASP A 274 -5.06 10.65 0.23
CA ASP A 274 -4.03 11.17 -0.65
C ASP A 274 -3.02 10.07 -1.03
N VAL A 275 -2.71 9.17 -0.11
CA VAL A 275 -1.91 7.96 -0.39
C VAL A 275 -2.63 7.04 -1.39
N GLY A 276 -3.96 6.92 -1.28
CA GLY A 276 -4.80 6.21 -2.26
C GLY A 276 -4.66 6.81 -3.66
N SER A 277 -4.66 8.14 -3.79
CA SER A 277 -4.45 8.83 -5.06
C SER A 277 -3.08 8.52 -5.66
N LEU A 278 -2.02 8.55 -4.84
CA LEU A 278 -0.66 8.19 -5.26
C LEU A 278 -0.56 6.71 -5.69
N ALA A 279 -1.26 5.80 -5.00
CA ALA A 279 -1.31 4.39 -5.36
C ALA A 279 -1.92 4.17 -6.76
N LEU A 280 -3.02 4.87 -7.06
CA LEU A 280 -3.65 4.84 -8.38
C LEU A 280 -2.72 5.39 -9.48
N GLN A 281 -2.04 6.51 -9.19
CA GLN A 281 -1.08 7.12 -10.11
C GLN A 281 0.11 6.19 -10.38
N LEU A 282 0.66 5.53 -9.36
CA LEU A 282 1.74 4.56 -9.52
C LEU A 282 1.32 3.32 -10.30
N LEU A 283 0.09 2.84 -10.12
CA LEU A 283 -0.45 1.78 -10.99
C LEU A 283 -0.64 2.24 -12.43
N GLN A 284 -0.98 3.50 -12.66
CA GLN A 284 -1.03 4.07 -14.00
C GLN A 284 0.36 4.12 -14.65
N VAL A 285 1.41 4.49 -13.89
CA VAL A 285 2.80 4.40 -14.34
C VAL A 285 3.15 2.95 -14.71
N ALA A 286 2.80 1.98 -13.85
CA ALA A 286 3.04 0.57 -14.13
C ALA A 286 2.35 0.11 -15.44
N LYS A 287 1.12 0.57 -15.71
CA LYS A 287 0.42 0.29 -16.97
C LYS A 287 1.10 0.93 -18.19
N LEU A 288 1.51 2.19 -18.09
CA LEU A 288 2.19 2.91 -19.18
C LEU A 288 3.49 2.24 -19.61
N HIS A 289 4.21 1.62 -18.68
CA HIS A 289 5.46 0.90 -18.94
C HIS A 289 5.27 -0.60 -19.18
N HIS A 290 4.03 -1.05 -19.38
CA HIS A 290 3.66 -2.46 -19.60
C HIS A 290 4.19 -3.42 -18.51
N VAL A 291 4.26 -2.92 -17.27
CA VAL A 291 4.58 -3.71 -16.08
C VAL A 291 3.36 -4.55 -15.63
N VAL A 292 2.16 -4.07 -15.95
CA VAL A 292 0.87 -4.77 -15.72
C VAL A 292 0.43 -5.46 -17.01
N GLU A 293 -0.18 -6.63 -16.91
CA GLU A 293 -0.76 -7.32 -18.06
C GLU A 293 -2.02 -6.58 -18.57
N GLU A 294 -2.06 -6.29 -19.87
CA GLU A 294 -3.21 -5.64 -20.49
C GLU A 294 -4.41 -6.60 -20.57
N ALA A 295 -5.61 -6.07 -20.29
CA ALA A 295 -6.84 -6.84 -20.42
C ALA A 295 -7.07 -7.26 -21.88
N GLY A 296 -7.41 -8.53 -22.08
CA GLY A 296 -7.76 -9.03 -23.41
C GLY A 296 -9.06 -8.41 -23.92
N VAL A 297 -9.10 -8.04 -25.22
CA VAL A 297 -10.27 -7.40 -25.87
C VAL A 297 -11.59 -8.20 -25.75
N ALA A 298 -11.51 -9.51 -25.48
CA ALA A 298 -12.65 -10.41 -25.30
C ALA A 298 -12.58 -11.20 -23.98
N GLU A 299 -11.99 -10.61 -22.94
CA GLU A 299 -11.85 -11.25 -21.64
C GLU A 299 -13.22 -11.51 -20.98
N THR A 300 -13.47 -12.75 -20.55
CA THR A 300 -14.67 -13.09 -19.78
C THR A 300 -14.59 -12.53 -18.36
N LYS A 301 -15.72 -12.34 -17.67
CA LYS A 301 -15.74 -11.91 -16.25
C LYS A 301 -14.85 -12.75 -15.35
N THR A 302 -14.81 -14.08 -15.58
CA THR A 302 -13.98 -15.00 -14.80
C THR A 302 -12.49 -14.79 -15.05
N GLN A 303 -12.11 -14.57 -16.31
CA GLN A 303 -10.71 -14.29 -16.67
C GLN A 303 -10.28 -12.93 -16.10
N SER A 304 -11.12 -11.91 -16.22
CA SER A 304 -10.86 -10.57 -15.68
C SER A 304 -10.66 -10.62 -14.16
N LYS A 305 -11.51 -11.35 -13.44
CA LYS A 305 -11.33 -11.56 -12.00
C LYS A 305 -10.01 -12.29 -11.69
N ALA A 306 -9.71 -13.37 -12.41
CA ALA A 306 -8.47 -14.13 -12.19
C ALA A 306 -7.21 -13.28 -12.45
N ARG A 307 -7.23 -12.41 -13.47
CA ARG A 307 -6.15 -11.47 -13.73
C ARG A 307 -6.00 -10.44 -12.61
N MET A 308 -7.09 -9.85 -12.15
CA MET A 308 -7.08 -8.91 -11.03
C MET A 308 -6.55 -9.55 -9.73
N ASP A 309 -6.95 -10.80 -9.46
CA ASP A 309 -6.45 -11.56 -8.31
C ASP A 309 -4.94 -11.88 -8.47
N ASP A 310 -4.47 -12.20 -9.68
CA ASP A 310 -3.05 -12.42 -9.98
C ASP A 310 -2.22 -11.14 -9.81
N GLU A 311 -2.70 -9.99 -10.30
CA GLU A 311 -2.05 -8.68 -10.13
C GLU A 311 -1.92 -8.30 -8.64
N ARG A 312 -2.99 -8.49 -7.87
CA ARG A 312 -2.95 -8.31 -6.41
C ARG A 312 -1.90 -9.20 -5.77
N ASN A 313 -1.88 -10.49 -6.10
CA ASN A 313 -0.94 -11.44 -5.51
C ASN A 313 0.51 -11.09 -5.87
N GLN A 314 0.76 -10.66 -7.12
CA GLN A 314 2.09 -10.20 -7.54
C GLN A 314 2.61 -9.06 -6.65
N ILE A 315 1.75 -8.11 -6.28
CA ILE A 315 2.11 -7.00 -5.37
C ILE A 315 2.25 -7.53 -3.94
N ALA A 316 1.18 -8.11 -3.39
CA ALA A 316 1.09 -8.46 -1.98
C ALA A 316 2.13 -9.51 -1.58
N GLU A 317 2.27 -10.62 -2.32
CA GLU A 317 3.22 -11.68 -1.96
C GLU A 317 4.68 -11.20 -2.05
N THR A 318 4.98 -10.34 -3.04
CA THR A 318 6.32 -9.80 -3.21
C THR A 318 6.69 -8.83 -2.10
N VAL A 319 5.78 -7.91 -1.75
CA VAL A 319 6.00 -6.95 -0.67
C VAL A 319 6.03 -7.68 0.67
N ASP A 320 5.10 -8.61 0.93
CA ASP A 320 5.03 -9.43 2.15
C ASP A 320 6.25 -10.33 2.37
N ALA A 321 6.93 -10.74 1.30
CA ALA A 321 8.20 -11.45 1.41
C ALA A 321 9.29 -10.58 2.07
N VAL A 322 9.11 -9.24 2.05
CA VAL A 322 10.06 -8.27 2.61
C VAL A 322 9.49 -7.48 3.80
N ARG A 323 8.23 -7.04 3.84
CA ARG A 323 7.70 -6.36 5.05
C ARG A 323 7.44 -7.34 6.18
N ILE A 324 7.63 -6.93 7.44
CA ILE A 324 7.34 -7.79 8.61
C ILE A 324 5.95 -7.40 9.11
N ILE A 325 4.90 -7.79 8.41
CA ILE A 325 3.55 -7.39 8.79
C ILE A 325 2.81 -8.53 9.49
N SER A 326 2.01 -8.23 10.52
CA SER A 326 1.03 -9.20 11.01
C SER A 326 -0.01 -9.53 9.94
N PRO A 327 -0.53 -10.77 9.91
CA PRO A 327 -1.55 -11.18 8.95
C PRO A 327 -2.76 -10.24 8.88
N ILE A 328 -3.07 -9.57 10.00
CA ILE A 328 -4.23 -8.70 10.12
C ILE A 328 -4.17 -7.39 9.32
N LEU A 329 -2.98 -6.95 8.89
CA LEU A 329 -2.82 -5.74 8.07
C LEU A 329 -2.48 -6.10 6.62
N LYS A 330 -2.68 -7.36 6.24
CA LYS A 330 -2.31 -7.87 4.93
C LYS A 330 -3.24 -7.39 3.83
N ASP A 331 -4.54 -7.36 4.13
CA ASP A 331 -5.62 -7.02 3.21
C ASP A 331 -6.83 -6.45 3.97
N HIS A 332 -7.78 -5.89 3.22
CA HIS A 332 -9.00 -5.31 3.77
C HIS A 332 -9.80 -6.29 4.65
N GLU A 333 -9.96 -7.54 4.21
CA GLU A 333 -10.74 -8.55 4.95
C GLU A 333 -10.11 -8.81 6.31
N SER A 334 -8.79 -8.97 6.34
CA SER A 334 -8.03 -9.19 7.57
C SER A 334 -8.03 -7.96 8.48
N TYR A 335 -8.03 -6.75 7.92
CA TYR A 335 -8.12 -5.50 8.68
C TYR A 335 -9.48 -5.37 9.38
N ASP A 336 -10.57 -5.64 8.66
CA ASP A 336 -11.94 -5.60 9.20
C ASP A 336 -12.14 -6.60 10.36
N GLU A 337 -11.50 -7.78 10.31
CA GLU A 337 -11.58 -8.79 11.37
C GLU A 337 -10.98 -8.33 12.72
N THR A 338 -10.19 -7.25 12.74
CA THR A 338 -9.54 -6.74 13.97
C THR A 338 -10.40 -5.83 14.84
N ARG A 339 -11.58 -5.44 14.35
CA ARG A 339 -12.54 -4.58 15.06
C ARG A 339 -13.58 -5.35 15.87
#